data_AF-A0A3B9VK77-F1
#
_entry.id   AF-A0A3B9VK77-F1
#
_cell.length_a   1.000
_cell.length_b   1.000
_cell.length_c   1.000
_cell.angle_alpha   90.00
_cell.angle_beta   90.00
_cell.angle_gamma   90.00
#
_symmetry.space_group_name_H-M   'P 1'
#
loop_
_entity.id
_entity.type
_entity.pdbx_description
1 polymer ?
#
loop_
_entity_poly.entity_id
_entity_poly.type
_entity_poly.pdbx_seq_one_letter_code
_entity_poly.pdbx_strand_id
1 'polypeptide(L)'
;MNIKVNNSSSVKKSNKTSKSSASKSEGLGFASALQSAQQTNDVDAAQQAFAVDGVSSFVLDTAEQVPTQAKQRGYYILDLLEELEQDILAGKQTQVTEKLEKALAVGSVDSDSLPPVVKELMDEIDARAQVELEKLKA
;
A
#
# COMPACT_ATOMS: atom_id res chain seq x y z
N MET A 1 57.84 -18.57 -1.48
CA MET A 1 57.69 -19.36 -2.72
C MET A 1 56.47 -20.24 -2.60
N ASN A 2 55.49 -19.99 -3.48
CA ASN A 2 54.70 -20.90 -4.35
C ASN A 2 54.56 -22.39 -3.96
N ILE A 3 53.49 -23.16 -4.21
CA ILE A 3 52.16 -23.04 -4.83
C ILE A 3 51.38 -24.34 -4.44
N LYS A 4 50.07 -24.18 -4.19
CA LYS A 4 48.87 -25.05 -4.36
C LYS A 4 48.99 -26.43 -5.05
N VAL A 5 48.17 -27.41 -4.61
CA VAL A 5 47.40 -28.44 -5.38
C VAL A 5 46.63 -29.35 -4.37
N ASN A 6 45.56 -30.10 -4.66
CA ASN A 6 44.32 -29.89 -5.41
C ASN A 6 43.29 -30.92 -4.87
N ASN A 7 42.01 -30.68 -5.16
CA ASN A 7 40.77 -31.38 -4.81
C ASN A 7 40.72 -32.91 -5.11
N SER A 8 39.95 -33.71 -4.33
CA SER A 8 38.90 -34.64 -4.86
C SER A 8 38.26 -35.55 -3.79
N SER A 9 36.97 -35.27 -3.53
CA SER A 9 35.78 -36.13 -3.34
C SER A 9 35.75 -37.43 -2.49
N SER A 10 34.89 -37.33 -1.46
CA SER A 10 33.71 -38.17 -1.14
C SER A 10 33.87 -39.59 -0.57
N VAL A 11 33.59 -39.66 0.74
CA VAL A 11 33.48 -40.87 1.55
C VAL A 11 32.08 -41.50 1.44
N LYS A 12 32.08 -42.74 0.92
CA LYS A 12 31.35 -43.94 1.33
C LYS A 12 29.97 -43.82 2.04
N LYS A 13 28.97 -44.39 1.36
CA LYS A 13 28.26 -45.65 1.71
C LYS A 13 27.48 -45.70 3.04
N SER A 14 26.16 -45.88 2.94
CA SER A 14 25.41 -46.99 3.57
C SER A 14 23.90 -46.80 3.32
N ASN A 15 23.22 -47.73 2.65
CA ASN A 15 22.70 -49.02 3.11
C ASN A 15 21.33 -48.89 3.81
N LYS A 16 20.27 -49.23 3.06
CA LYS A 16 19.18 -50.15 3.41
C LYS A 16 18.47 -49.94 4.76
N THR A 17 17.16 -49.67 4.74
CA THR A 17 16.10 -50.67 5.07
C THR A 17 14.69 -50.09 4.98
N SER A 18 13.81 -50.96 4.49
CA SER A 18 12.36 -50.89 4.32
C SER A 18 11.55 -51.03 5.63
N LYS A 19 10.22 -50.83 5.50
CA LYS A 19 9.06 -51.10 6.41
C LYS A 19 8.75 -49.95 7.39
N SER A 20 7.51 -49.58 7.68
CA SER A 20 6.22 -50.29 7.58
C SER A 20 5.05 -49.31 7.69
N SER A 21 3.90 -49.70 7.13
CA SER A 21 2.60 -49.06 7.29
C SER A 21 2.17 -48.90 8.75
N ALA A 22 1.75 -47.68 9.13
CA ALA A 22 0.87 -47.45 10.27
C ALA A 22 -0.09 -46.31 9.91
N SER A 23 -1.32 -46.69 9.62
CA SER A 23 -2.48 -45.81 9.49
C SER A 23 -2.80 -45.16 10.84
N LYS A 24 -2.73 -43.82 10.91
CA LYS A 24 -3.62 -43.03 11.77
C LYS A 24 -3.85 -41.67 11.13
N SER A 25 -5.09 -41.50 10.72
CA SER A 25 -5.74 -40.28 10.27
C SER A 25 -5.65 -39.18 11.35
N GLU A 26 -5.80 -37.94 10.89
CA GLU A 26 -5.88 -36.64 11.59
C GLU A 26 -4.55 -35.89 11.78
N GLY A 27 -4.31 -34.92 10.89
CA GLY A 27 -3.29 -33.87 11.08
C GLY A 27 -2.62 -33.34 9.81
N LEU A 28 -2.81 -33.99 8.65
CA LEU A 28 -2.04 -33.65 7.43
C LEU A 28 -2.52 -32.38 6.70
N GLY A 29 -3.73 -31.89 6.94
CA GLY A 29 -4.27 -30.73 6.22
C GLY A 29 -3.66 -29.39 6.63
N PHE A 30 -3.40 -29.19 7.93
CA PHE A 30 -2.80 -27.95 8.42
C PHE A 30 -1.31 -27.88 8.11
N ALA A 31 -0.58 -28.98 8.30
CA ALA A 31 0.85 -29.04 7.98
C ALA A 31 1.12 -28.88 6.48
N SER A 32 0.29 -29.45 5.60
CA SER A 32 0.41 -29.21 4.16
C SER A 32 0.06 -27.78 3.77
N ALA A 33 -0.95 -27.17 4.40
CA ALA A 33 -1.31 -25.78 4.17
C ALA A 33 -0.21 -24.81 4.65
N LEU A 34 0.43 -25.08 5.78
CA LEU A 34 1.54 -24.29 6.31
C LEU A 34 2.80 -24.44 5.45
N GLN A 35 3.09 -25.65 4.97
CA GLN A 35 4.20 -25.91 4.04
C GLN A 35 3.98 -25.19 2.70
N SER A 36 2.76 -25.22 2.16
CA SER A 36 2.39 -24.46 0.95
C SER A 36 2.47 -22.96 1.16
N ALA A 37 2.07 -22.44 2.33
CA ALA A 37 2.17 -21.02 2.66
C ALA A 37 3.62 -20.56 2.86
N GLN A 38 4.53 -21.42 3.36
CA GLN A 38 5.95 -21.08 3.46
C GLN A 38 6.67 -21.10 2.10
N GLN A 39 6.18 -21.86 1.12
CA GLN A 39 6.84 -22.00 -0.18
C GLN A 39 6.43 -20.91 -1.19
N THR A 40 5.41 -20.09 -0.91
CA THR A 40 4.94 -19.00 -1.77
C THR A 40 5.48 -17.61 -1.41
N ASN A 41 6.36 -17.49 -0.40
CA ASN A 41 6.78 -16.19 0.13
C ASN A 41 8.06 -15.59 -0.47
N ASP A 42 8.70 -16.21 -1.47
CA ASP A 42 10.07 -15.80 -1.89
C ASP A 42 10.29 -15.45 -3.37
N VAL A 43 9.26 -15.32 -4.23
CA VAL A 43 9.52 -14.97 -5.66
C VAL A 43 8.62 -13.89 -6.30
N ASP A 44 7.60 -13.33 -5.63
CA ASP A 44 6.75 -12.30 -6.31
C ASP A 44 6.68 -10.93 -5.59
N ALA A 45 7.30 -10.80 -4.42
CA ALA A 45 7.27 -9.55 -3.65
C ALA A 45 8.31 -8.50 -4.09
N ALA A 46 9.26 -8.85 -4.97
CA ALA A 46 10.31 -7.93 -5.42
C ALA A 46 9.98 -7.20 -6.74
N GLN A 47 8.89 -7.58 -7.43
CA GLN A 47 8.57 -7.04 -8.75
C GLN A 47 7.44 -5.99 -8.74
N GLN A 48 6.77 -5.79 -7.60
CA GLN A 48 5.74 -4.75 -7.43
C GLN A 48 6.26 -3.44 -6.82
N ALA A 49 7.56 -3.33 -6.49
CA ALA A 49 8.13 -2.11 -5.93
C ALA A 49 8.53 -1.04 -6.97
N PHE A 50 8.35 -1.31 -8.28
CA PHE A 50 8.74 -0.39 -9.37
C PHE A 50 7.55 0.14 -10.19
N ALA A 51 6.31 -0.02 -9.73
CA ALA A 51 5.13 0.50 -10.42
C ALA A 51 4.65 1.86 -9.87
N VAL A 52 5.56 2.72 -9.38
CA VAL A 52 5.29 4.13 -9.05
C VAL A 52 5.88 5.11 -10.08
N ASP A 53 6.23 4.62 -11.28
CA ASP A 53 6.74 5.45 -12.38
C ASP A 53 5.64 5.88 -13.38
N GLY A 54 4.36 5.75 -12.99
CA GLY A 54 3.22 5.92 -13.91
C GLY A 54 2.32 7.14 -13.70
N VAL A 55 2.57 7.99 -12.69
CA VAL A 55 1.68 9.14 -12.39
C VAL A 55 2.15 10.43 -13.09
N SER A 56 3.22 10.38 -13.89
CA SER A 56 3.82 11.56 -14.53
C SER A 56 3.18 11.97 -15.86
N SER A 57 2.11 11.31 -16.30
CA SER A 57 1.39 11.66 -17.54
C SER A 57 -0.12 11.75 -17.35
N PHE A 58 -0.57 12.26 -16.19
CA PHE A 58 -1.91 12.84 -16.16
C PHE A 58 -1.87 14.10 -17.03
N VAL A 59 -2.45 14.00 -18.22
CA VAL A 59 -2.53 15.02 -19.25
C VAL A 59 -3.17 16.28 -18.66
N LEU A 60 -2.33 17.18 -18.16
CA LEU A 60 -2.66 18.56 -17.79
C LEU A 60 -2.83 19.45 -19.04
N ASP A 61 -3.16 18.85 -20.18
CA ASP A 61 -3.43 19.54 -21.44
C ASP A 61 -4.93 19.85 -21.59
N THR A 62 -5.78 19.27 -20.74
CA THR A 62 -7.19 19.70 -20.55
C THR A 62 -7.33 20.70 -19.40
N ALA A 63 -6.28 21.46 -19.09
CA ALA A 63 -6.32 22.58 -18.14
C ALA A 63 -7.13 23.79 -18.66
N GLU A 64 -8.10 23.56 -19.55
CA GLU A 64 -9.12 24.54 -19.92
C GLU A 64 -10.10 24.67 -18.73
N GLN A 65 -9.64 25.44 -17.74
CA GLN A 65 -10.39 26.05 -16.65
C GLN A 65 -11.03 25.08 -15.65
N VAL A 66 -10.19 24.50 -14.78
CA VAL A 66 -10.66 24.05 -13.45
C VAL A 66 -11.30 25.25 -12.74
N PRO A 67 -12.57 25.17 -12.30
CA PRO A 67 -13.20 26.28 -11.60
C PRO A 67 -12.38 26.70 -10.38
N THR A 68 -12.18 28.02 -10.21
CA THR A 68 -11.34 28.57 -9.13
C THR A 68 -11.78 28.07 -7.75
N GLN A 69 -13.08 27.91 -7.52
CA GLN A 69 -13.62 27.40 -6.26
C GLN A 69 -13.25 25.93 -6.02
N ALA A 70 -13.33 25.07 -7.04
CA ALA A 70 -12.93 23.67 -6.94
C ALA A 70 -11.44 23.56 -6.63
N LYS A 71 -10.62 24.35 -7.33
CA LYS A 71 -9.18 24.43 -7.09
C LYS A 71 -8.87 24.87 -5.66
N GLN A 72 -9.46 25.98 -5.20
CA GLN A 72 -9.25 26.51 -3.85
C GLN A 72 -9.69 25.53 -2.77
N ARG A 73 -10.84 24.87 -2.93
CA ARG A 73 -11.33 23.85 -1.99
C ARG A 73 -10.37 22.65 -1.94
N GLY A 74 -9.95 22.15 -3.10
CA GLY A 74 -9.00 21.05 -3.19
C GLY A 74 -7.70 21.35 -2.45
N TYR A 75 -7.06 22.49 -2.73
CA TYR A 75 -5.86 22.91 -2.01
C TYR A 75 -6.11 23.09 -0.52
N TYR A 76 -7.22 23.70 -0.13
CA TYR A 76 -7.54 23.88 1.28
C TYR A 76 -7.63 22.55 2.04
N ILE A 77 -8.27 21.53 1.45
CA ILE A 77 -8.34 20.20 2.08
C ILE A 77 -6.95 19.54 2.12
N LEU A 78 -6.17 19.65 1.05
CA LEU A 78 -4.80 19.11 1.01
C LEU A 78 -3.88 19.76 2.05
N ASP A 79 -3.96 21.08 2.23
CA ASP A 79 -3.18 21.81 3.24
C ASP A 79 -3.55 21.35 4.66
N LEU A 80 -4.84 21.11 4.92
CA LEU A 80 -5.30 20.57 6.21
C LEU A 80 -4.81 19.14 6.46
N LEU A 81 -4.72 18.31 5.41
CA LEU A 81 -4.16 16.96 5.50
C LEU A 81 -2.66 17.00 5.76
N GLU A 82 -1.94 17.94 5.16
CA GLU A 82 -0.51 18.14 5.42
C GLU A 82 -0.27 18.62 6.85
N GLU A 83 -1.07 19.58 7.35
CA GLU A 83 -1.00 20.04 8.74
C GLU A 83 -1.31 18.88 9.72
N LEU A 84 -2.30 18.04 9.40
CA LEU A 84 -2.62 16.84 10.17
C LEU A 84 -1.42 15.87 10.24
N GLU A 85 -0.79 15.59 9.11
CA GLU A 85 0.40 14.73 9.04
C GLU A 85 1.53 15.30 9.93
N GLN A 86 1.81 16.59 9.81
CA GLN A 86 2.84 17.26 10.60
C GLN A 86 2.56 17.19 12.11
N ASP A 87 1.30 17.37 12.53
CA ASP A 87 0.89 17.24 13.93
C ASP A 87 1.11 15.81 14.46
N ILE A 88 0.71 14.80 13.68
CA ILE A 88 0.89 13.37 14.02
C ILE A 88 2.38 13.05 14.15
N LEU A 89 3.19 13.45 13.17
CA LEU A 89 4.64 13.22 13.18
C LEU A 89 5.32 13.92 14.36
N ALA A 90 4.81 15.08 14.76
CA ALA A 90 5.28 15.81 15.94
C ALA A 90 4.75 15.25 17.27
N GLY A 91 3.85 14.26 17.25
CA GLY A 91 3.20 13.70 18.43
C GLY A 91 2.29 14.71 19.16
N LYS A 92 1.76 15.70 18.44
CA LYS A 92 0.90 16.75 18.99
C LYS A 92 -0.57 16.36 18.87
N GLN A 93 -1.39 16.90 19.76
CA GLN A 93 -2.84 16.86 19.58
C GLN A 93 -3.20 17.75 18.40
N THR A 94 -3.82 17.17 17.38
CA THR A 94 -4.21 17.91 16.19
C THR A 94 -5.44 18.80 16.44
N GLN A 95 -5.41 20.02 15.90
CA GLN A 95 -6.55 20.95 15.93
C GLN A 95 -7.23 21.09 14.56
N VAL A 96 -6.72 20.41 13.53
CA VAL A 96 -7.24 20.54 12.16
C VAL A 96 -8.42 19.62 11.86
N THR A 97 -8.71 18.64 12.72
CA THR A 97 -9.82 17.69 12.54
C THR A 97 -11.16 18.41 12.39
N GLU A 98 -11.48 19.38 13.26
CA GLU A 98 -12.74 20.15 13.14
C GLU A 98 -12.80 20.98 11.85
N LYS A 99 -11.67 21.52 11.38
CA LYS A 99 -11.61 22.29 10.14
C LYS A 99 -11.83 21.38 8.93
N LEU A 100 -11.24 20.20 8.97
CA LEU A 100 -11.36 19.18 7.92
C LEU A 100 -12.80 18.64 7.84
N GLU A 101 -13.43 18.36 8.97
CA GLU A 101 -14.85 17.97 9.04
C GLU A 101 -15.76 19.06 8.44
N LYS A 102 -15.51 20.33 8.76
CA LYS A 102 -16.25 21.46 8.17
C LYS A 102 -16.00 21.58 6.67
N ALA A 103 -14.76 21.41 6.21
CA ALA A 103 -14.41 21.48 4.79
C ALA A 103 -15.16 20.40 3.97
N LEU A 104 -15.30 19.20 4.52
CA LEU A 104 -16.03 18.09 3.91
C LEU A 104 -17.55 18.29 3.94
N ALA A 105 -18.08 18.88 5.01
CA ALA A 105 -19.52 19.15 5.13
C ALA A 105 -20.01 20.26 4.18
N VAL A 106 -19.12 21.15 3.75
CA VAL A 106 -19.45 22.25 2.86
C VAL A 106 -19.41 21.78 1.41
N GLY A 107 -20.60 21.63 0.81
CA GLY A 107 -20.79 21.46 -0.64
C GLY A 107 -20.57 22.77 -1.40
N SER A 108 -19.40 23.39 -1.28
CA SER A 108 -19.09 24.70 -1.89
C SER A 108 -18.85 24.63 -3.39
N VAL A 109 -18.82 23.44 -3.98
CA VAL A 109 -18.54 23.22 -5.39
C VAL A 109 -19.70 22.44 -5.99
N ASP A 110 -20.31 23.00 -7.04
CA ASP A 110 -21.31 22.30 -7.84
C ASP A 110 -20.62 21.20 -8.66
N SER A 111 -20.66 19.97 -8.13
CA SER A 111 -19.97 18.81 -8.67
C SER A 111 -20.55 18.32 -10.01
N ASP A 112 -21.72 18.80 -10.42
CA ASP A 112 -22.32 18.47 -11.72
C ASP A 112 -21.84 19.41 -12.83
N SER A 113 -21.31 20.58 -12.46
CA SER A 113 -20.71 21.55 -13.38
C SER A 113 -19.22 21.29 -13.67
N LEU A 114 -18.59 20.35 -12.95
CA LEU A 114 -17.16 20.08 -13.06
C LEU A 114 -16.83 19.19 -14.27
N PRO A 115 -15.67 19.41 -14.91
CA PRO A 115 -15.11 18.42 -15.82
C PRO A 115 -14.97 17.05 -15.12
N PRO A 116 -15.24 15.92 -15.80
CA PRO A 116 -15.25 14.59 -15.16
C PRO A 116 -13.97 14.26 -14.39
N VAL A 117 -12.82 14.60 -14.97
CA VAL A 117 -11.50 14.46 -14.35
C VAL A 117 -11.39 15.23 -13.03
N VAL A 118 -11.87 16.48 -13.01
CA VAL A 118 -11.77 17.35 -11.83
C VAL A 118 -12.68 16.82 -10.74
N LYS A 119 -13.87 16.33 -11.12
CA LYS A 119 -14.80 15.68 -10.19
C LYS A 119 -14.16 14.46 -9.55
N GLU A 120 -13.60 13.56 -10.35
CA GLU A 120 -12.92 12.35 -9.84
C GLU A 120 -11.77 12.70 -8.88
N LEU A 121 -10.95 13.70 -9.22
CA LEU A 121 -9.89 14.17 -8.34
C LEU A 121 -10.43 14.76 -7.02
N MET A 122 -11.50 15.55 -7.07
CA MET A 122 -12.12 16.09 -5.86
C MET A 122 -12.73 14.99 -4.99
N ASP A 123 -13.37 14.00 -5.59
CA ASP A 123 -13.94 12.85 -4.89
C ASP A 123 -12.84 12.01 -4.21
N GLU A 124 -11.68 11.85 -4.85
CA GLU A 124 -10.51 11.17 -4.25
C GLU A 124 -9.96 11.94 -3.04
N ILE A 125 -9.82 13.27 -3.17
CA ILE A 125 -9.35 14.13 -2.06
C ILE A 125 -10.32 14.03 -0.87
N ASP A 126 -11.63 14.09 -1.12
CA ASP A 126 -12.65 14.00 -0.09
C ASP A 126 -12.64 12.62 0.59
N ALA A 127 -12.54 11.54 -0.20
CA ALA A 127 -12.47 10.18 0.32
C ALA A 127 -11.23 9.98 1.21
N ARG A 128 -10.06 10.50 0.80
CA ARG A 128 -8.84 10.44 1.61
C ARG A 128 -9.01 11.18 2.93
N ALA A 129 -9.58 12.38 2.90
CA ALA A 129 -9.83 13.15 4.11
C ALA A 129 -10.80 12.46 5.08
N GLN A 130 -11.85 11.82 4.58
CA GLN A 130 -12.75 11.00 5.40
C GLN A 130 -12.03 9.83 6.05
N VAL A 131 -11.20 9.10 5.29
CA VAL A 131 -10.43 7.97 5.81
C VAL A 131 -9.48 8.41 6.92
N GLU A 132 -8.77 9.54 6.75
CA GLU A 132 -7.89 10.05 7.81
C GLU A 132 -8.66 10.47 9.06
N LEU A 133 -9.83 11.10 8.93
CA LEU A 133 -10.67 11.42 10.08
C LEU A 133 -11.15 10.18 10.83
N GLU A 134 -11.55 9.13 10.12
CA GLU A 134 -12.00 7.89 10.75
C GLU A 134 -10.86 7.14 11.45
N LYS A 135 -9.64 7.18 10.90
CA LYS A 135 -8.45 6.62 11.55
C LYS A 135 -8.14 7.26 12.90
N LEU A 136 -8.48 8.54 13.08
CA LEU A 136 -8.25 9.26 14.35
C LEU A 136 -9.34 8.99 15.39
N LYS A 137 -10.50 8.48 14.96
CA LYS A 137 -11.64 8.15 15.84
C LYS A 137 -11.60 6.69 16.32
N ALA A 138 -10.97 5.80 15.53
CA ALA A 138 -10.80 4.37 15.82
C ALA A 138 -9.72 4.10 16.87
#